data_AF-A0A178DW06-F1
#
_entry.id   AF-A0A178DW06-F1
#
_cell.length_a   1.000
_cell.length_b   1.000
_cell.length_c   1.000
_cell.angle_alpha   90.00
_cell.angle_beta   90.00
_cell.angle_gamma   90.00
#
_symmetry.space_group_name_H-M   'P 1'
#
loop_
_entity.id
_entity.type
_entity.pdbx_description
1 polymer ?
#
loop_
_entity_poly.entity_id
_entity_poly.type
_entity_poly.pdbx_seq_one_letter_code
_entity_poly.pdbx_strand_id
1 'polypeptide(L)'
;MERPPAYQPVCQDEDSLIQSQLEEKDGIAWNANSTEIIPTNTVSFIVYLSIMLLSLSANILLVMDNAKLRISRDKGRTAYSGLTFDTPMPYHAMSEFWHPNASDSDMEAAWDAIDTNALPIALHHRFAKSAGLPPSTHFPWDTERSIYYIKGIHDLHCLKLVRKAIVSKHNGSNQTFNLNHIYHCLDGIRQDIMCTADDTPMPAEAAHHVGDGQVRQCRDWNKLIAWARRPDQHACYDFDDYREATNTLELFAFCPENSPYREFQQQYFERHGHKDPYELSDHGTEAVIF
;
A
#
# COMPACT_ATOMS: atom_id res chain seq x y z
N MET A 1 -34.49 -40.57 -60.39
CA MET A 1 -34.25 -39.16 -60.02
C MET A 1 -34.68 -38.31 -61.20
N GLU A 2 -35.87 -37.74 -61.10
CA GLU A 2 -36.51 -36.93 -62.14
C GLU A 2 -35.80 -35.57 -62.25
N ARG A 3 -35.64 -35.11 -63.49
CA ARG A 3 -34.99 -33.84 -63.82
C ARG A 3 -35.95 -32.68 -63.47
N PRO A 4 -35.49 -31.60 -62.81
CA PRO A 4 -36.38 -30.48 -62.48
C PRO A 4 -36.81 -29.73 -63.75
N PRO A 5 -38.01 -29.12 -63.76
CA PRO A 5 -38.58 -28.47 -64.94
C PRO A 5 -37.77 -27.23 -65.34
N ALA A 6 -37.71 -26.97 -66.65
CA ALA A 6 -37.09 -25.79 -67.22
C ALA A 6 -37.91 -24.53 -66.88
N TYR A 7 -37.20 -23.46 -66.51
CA TYR A 7 -37.76 -22.13 -66.24
C TYR A 7 -38.55 -21.59 -67.44
N GLN A 8 -39.82 -21.25 -67.24
CA GLN A 8 -40.62 -20.46 -68.18
C GLN A 8 -40.50 -18.97 -67.80
N PRO A 9 -40.34 -18.03 -68.77
CA PRO A 9 -40.38 -16.61 -68.45
C PRO A 9 -41.80 -16.21 -68.05
N VAL A 10 -41.90 -15.40 -67.01
CA VAL A 10 -43.13 -14.73 -66.57
C VAL A 10 -43.64 -13.84 -67.71
N CYS A 11 -44.93 -13.91 -68.03
CA CYS A 11 -45.57 -13.03 -69.01
C CYS A 11 -45.44 -11.56 -68.58
N GLN A 12 -45.19 -10.66 -69.54
CA GLN A 12 -45.00 -9.21 -69.36
C GLN A 12 -46.09 -8.47 -68.56
N ASP A 13 -47.22 -9.12 -68.31
CA ASP A 13 -48.39 -8.50 -67.69
C ASP A 13 -48.26 -8.42 -66.15
N GLU A 14 -47.51 -9.31 -65.49
CA GLU A 14 -47.31 -9.27 -64.03
C GLU A 14 -46.29 -8.22 -63.57
N ASP A 15 -45.29 -7.89 -64.41
CA ASP A 15 -44.31 -6.84 -64.12
C ASP A 15 -44.99 -5.46 -64.00
N SER A 16 -46.04 -5.20 -64.80
CA SER A 16 -46.79 -3.94 -64.76
C SER A 16 -47.57 -3.74 -63.46
N LEU A 17 -48.00 -4.83 -62.83
CA LEU A 17 -48.76 -4.82 -61.57
C LEU A 17 -47.84 -4.65 -60.36
N ILE A 18 -46.63 -5.20 -60.40
CA ILE A 18 -45.62 -4.99 -59.36
C ILE A 18 -45.07 -3.55 -59.43
N GLN A 19 -44.88 -3.02 -60.64
CA GLN A 19 -44.37 -1.67 -60.83
C GLN A 19 -45.38 -0.59 -60.40
N SER A 20 -46.68 -0.80 -60.67
CA SER A 20 -47.73 0.11 -60.21
C SER A 20 -47.94 0.07 -58.69
N GLN A 21 -47.77 -1.09 -58.05
CA GLN A 21 -47.85 -1.19 -56.58
C GLN A 21 -46.65 -0.57 -55.85
N LEU A 22 -45.49 -0.43 -56.51
CA LEU A 22 -44.30 0.24 -55.97
C LEU A 22 -44.38 1.77 -56.10
N GLU A 23 -45.08 2.30 -57.11
CA GLU A 23 -45.23 3.75 -57.32
C GLU A 23 -46.25 4.40 -56.37
N GLU A 24 -47.20 3.64 -55.80
CA GLU A 24 -48.26 4.20 -54.95
C GLU A 24 -47.88 4.32 -53.46
N LYS A 25 -46.69 3.86 -53.06
CA LYS A 25 -46.26 3.88 -51.65
C LYS A 25 -45.33 5.05 -51.36
N ASP A 26 -45.89 6.26 -51.21
CA ASP A 26 -45.29 7.49 -50.64
C ASP A 26 -43.75 7.47 -50.52
N GLY A 27 -43.10 7.41 -51.69
CA GLY A 27 -41.66 7.43 -51.80
C GLY A 27 -41.16 8.86 -51.74
N ILE A 28 -40.37 9.18 -50.72
CA ILE A 28 -39.63 10.45 -50.63
C ILE A 28 -38.78 10.59 -51.91
N ALA A 29 -39.20 11.48 -52.81
CA ALA A 29 -38.47 11.79 -54.03
C ALA A 29 -37.17 12.53 -53.67
N TRP A 30 -36.04 11.82 -53.74
CA TRP A 30 -34.72 12.44 -53.56
C TRP A 30 -34.35 13.25 -54.81
N ASN A 31 -34.48 14.58 -54.70
CA ASN A 31 -34.03 15.52 -55.72
C ASN A 31 -32.53 15.79 -55.56
N ALA A 32 -31.71 15.39 -56.53
CA ALA A 32 -30.26 15.58 -56.53
C ALA A 32 -29.81 17.05 -56.63
N ASN A 33 -30.71 17.99 -56.90
CA ASN A 33 -30.46 19.44 -56.93
C ASN A 33 -31.04 20.21 -55.73
N SER A 34 -31.58 19.52 -54.73
CA SER A 34 -32.01 20.15 -53.47
C SER A 34 -30.80 20.35 -52.56
N THR A 35 -30.46 21.61 -52.25
CA THR A 35 -29.52 21.93 -51.16
C THR A 35 -30.17 21.90 -49.78
N GLU A 36 -31.48 21.57 -49.69
CA GLU A 36 -32.19 21.50 -48.41
C GLU A 36 -32.01 20.10 -47.81
N ILE A 37 -30.81 19.90 -47.29
CA ILE A 37 -30.37 18.71 -46.60
C ILE A 37 -30.99 18.77 -45.19
N ILE A 38 -32.18 18.18 -45.03
CA ILE A 38 -32.92 18.00 -43.77
C ILE A 38 -33.65 19.28 -43.28
N PRO A 39 -34.99 19.30 -43.19
CA PRO A 39 -35.72 20.44 -42.65
C PRO A 39 -35.51 20.54 -41.13
N THR A 40 -34.60 21.42 -40.73
CA THR A 40 -34.16 21.66 -39.33
C THR A 40 -35.27 22.25 -38.43
N ASN A 41 -36.38 22.72 -39.02
CA ASN A 41 -37.51 23.33 -38.31
C ASN A 41 -38.67 22.36 -38.02
N THR A 42 -38.51 21.06 -38.25
CA THR A 42 -39.54 20.08 -37.90
C THR A 42 -39.45 19.68 -36.43
N VAL A 43 -40.61 19.53 -35.76
CA VAL A 43 -40.68 19.07 -34.35
C VAL A 43 -39.91 17.75 -34.17
N SER A 44 -39.99 16.86 -35.15
CA SER A 44 -39.25 15.60 -35.18
C SER A 44 -37.73 15.80 -35.16
N PHE A 45 -37.19 16.76 -35.92
CA PHE A 45 -35.75 17.05 -35.93
C PHE A 45 -35.29 17.57 -34.56
N ILE A 46 -36.06 18.46 -33.93
CA ILE A 46 -35.77 18.98 -32.58
C ILE A 46 -35.80 17.84 -31.55
N VAL A 47 -36.79 16.95 -31.62
CA VAL A 47 -36.90 15.79 -30.71
C VAL A 47 -35.72 14.83 -30.89
N TYR A 48 -35.38 14.45 -32.13
CA TYR A 48 -34.25 13.55 -32.39
C TYR A 48 -32.90 14.16 -32.00
N LEU A 49 -32.67 15.45 -32.30
CA LEU A 49 -31.47 16.16 -31.89
C LEU A 49 -31.37 16.25 -30.37
N SER A 50 -32.47 16.51 -29.68
CA SER A 50 -32.51 16.55 -28.21
C SER A 50 -32.19 15.17 -27.59
N ILE A 51 -32.77 14.09 -28.14
CA ILE A 51 -32.46 12.71 -27.70
C ILE A 51 -31.00 12.38 -27.97
N MET A 52 -30.45 12.77 -29.12
CA MET A 52 -29.05 12.54 -29.48
C MET A 52 -28.10 13.29 -28.54
N LEU A 53 -28.39 14.56 -28.23
CA LEU A 53 -27.61 15.36 -27.29
C LEU A 53 -27.70 14.82 -25.86
N LEU A 54 -28.89 14.39 -25.41
CA LEU A 54 -29.06 13.74 -24.11
C LEU A 54 -28.27 12.43 -24.04
N SER A 55 -28.35 11.60 -25.08
CA SER A 55 -27.57 10.36 -25.19
C SER A 55 -26.07 10.63 -25.18
N LEU A 56 -25.60 11.62 -25.94
CA LEU A 56 -24.20 12.01 -25.98
C LEU A 56 -23.72 12.49 -24.61
N SER A 57 -24.52 13.32 -23.93
CA SER A 57 -24.20 13.81 -22.58
C SER A 57 -24.13 12.67 -21.55
N ALA A 58 -25.06 11.71 -21.62
CA ALA A 58 -25.06 10.53 -20.77
C ALA A 58 -23.83 9.65 -21.03
N ASN A 59 -23.45 9.44 -22.29
CA ASN A 59 -22.25 8.69 -22.65
C ASN A 59 -20.98 9.41 -22.21
N ILE A 60 -20.89 10.73 -22.33
CA ILE A 60 -19.76 11.53 -21.82
C ILE A 60 -19.65 11.38 -20.30
N LEU A 61 -20.76 11.50 -19.57
CA LEU A 61 -20.78 11.32 -18.12
C LEU A 61 -20.36 9.89 -17.72
N LEU A 62 -20.84 8.87 -18.43
CA LEU A 62 -20.44 7.49 -18.21
C LEU A 62 -18.94 7.26 -18.49
N VAL A 63 -18.39 7.84 -19.56
CA VAL A 63 -16.95 7.76 -19.85
C VAL A 63 -16.13 8.47 -18.76
N MET A 64 -16.57 9.65 -18.31
CA MET A 64 -15.91 10.39 -17.23
C MET A 64 -15.95 9.61 -15.91
N ASP A 65 -17.09 8.99 -15.58
CA ASP A 65 -17.24 8.20 -14.36
C ASP A 65 -16.43 6.90 -14.42
N ASN A 66 -16.43 6.22 -15.57
CA ASN A 66 -15.61 5.03 -15.79
C ASN A 66 -14.10 5.37 -15.76
N ALA A 67 -13.70 6.50 -16.32
CA ALA A 67 -12.32 6.99 -16.24
C ALA A 67 -11.94 7.31 -14.79
N LYS A 68 -12.82 7.94 -14.01
CA LYS A 68 -12.62 8.16 -12.57
C LYS A 68 -12.49 6.84 -11.83
N LEU A 69 -13.32 5.84 -12.10
CA LEU A 69 -13.24 4.51 -11.47
C LEU A 69 -11.95 3.75 -11.84
N ARG A 70 -11.45 3.90 -13.07
CA ARG A 70 -10.15 3.33 -13.47
C ARG A 70 -8.97 4.00 -12.77
N ILE A 71 -9.07 5.30 -12.48
CA ILE A 71 -8.04 6.08 -11.76
C ILE A 71 -8.16 5.88 -10.24
N SER A 72 -9.38 5.78 -9.73
CA SER A 72 -9.74 5.60 -8.32
C SER A 72 -9.74 4.12 -7.90
N ARG A 73 -8.73 3.37 -8.34
CA ARG A 73 -8.29 2.21 -7.56
C ARG A 73 -7.37 2.75 -6.50
N ASP A 74 -7.91 3.16 -5.35
CA ASP A 74 -7.08 3.46 -4.19
C ASP A 74 -6.31 2.19 -3.83
N LYS A 75 -5.02 2.15 -4.21
CA LYS A 75 -4.11 1.02 -3.97
C LYS A 75 -3.62 0.99 -2.51
N GLY A 76 -4.45 1.46 -1.57
CA GLY A 76 -4.10 1.60 -0.16
C GLY A 76 -3.07 2.69 0.09
N ARG A 77 -3.21 3.86 -0.55
CA ARG A 77 -2.28 4.98 -0.33
C ARG A 77 -2.49 5.58 1.06
N THR A 78 -1.44 5.64 1.87
CA THR A 78 -1.57 6.13 3.26
C THR A 78 -1.53 7.66 3.35
N ALA A 79 -2.27 8.23 4.30
CA ALA A 79 -2.19 9.66 4.63
C ALA A 79 -0.88 10.05 5.36
N TYR A 80 -0.10 9.06 5.80
CA TYR A 80 1.11 9.26 6.59
C TYR A 80 2.34 9.50 5.69
N SER A 81 2.83 8.42 5.08
CA SER A 81 4.01 8.45 4.21
C SER A 81 3.66 8.68 2.75
N GLY A 82 2.37 8.61 2.38
CA GLY A 82 1.94 8.69 0.99
C GLY A 82 2.24 7.43 0.17
N LEU A 83 2.77 6.37 0.79
CA LEU A 83 3.10 5.10 0.14
C LEU A 83 1.86 4.25 -0.12
N THR A 84 1.96 3.40 -1.15
CA THR A 84 0.89 2.55 -1.67
C THR A 84 1.46 1.21 -2.12
N PHE A 85 0.63 0.21 -2.41
CA PHE A 85 1.07 -1.10 -2.89
C PHE A 85 1.36 -1.07 -4.41
N ASP A 86 2.50 -0.51 -4.79
CA ASP A 86 2.93 -0.32 -6.18
C ASP A 86 4.33 -0.88 -6.49
N THR A 87 4.98 -1.53 -5.52
CA THR A 87 6.31 -2.09 -5.67
C THR A 87 6.22 -3.61 -5.88
N PRO A 88 6.47 -4.12 -7.10
CA PRO A 88 6.46 -5.55 -7.35
C PRO A 88 7.67 -6.22 -6.71
N MET A 89 7.44 -7.19 -5.83
CA MET A 89 8.49 -7.93 -5.14
C MET A 89 8.27 -9.44 -5.32
N PRO A 90 9.26 -10.20 -5.80
CA PRO A 90 9.18 -11.66 -5.77
C PRO A 90 9.24 -12.16 -4.32
N TYR A 91 8.33 -13.06 -3.96
CA TYR A 91 8.43 -13.82 -2.73
C TYR A 91 9.46 -14.95 -2.89
N HIS A 92 10.29 -15.14 -1.87
CA HIS A 92 11.32 -16.17 -1.86
C HIS A 92 11.12 -17.10 -0.68
N ALA A 93 11.02 -18.41 -0.94
CA ALA A 93 10.93 -19.40 0.13
C ALA A 93 12.24 -19.50 0.94
N MET A 94 13.39 -19.23 0.32
CA MET A 94 14.72 -19.20 0.92
C MET A 94 15.41 -17.87 0.63
N SER A 95 16.17 -17.35 1.59
CA SER A 95 16.90 -16.08 1.45
C SER A 95 18.15 -16.06 2.33
N GLU A 96 18.88 -14.95 2.39
CA GLU A 96 20.01 -14.78 3.32
C GLU A 96 19.59 -14.91 4.80
N PHE A 97 18.32 -14.68 5.12
CA PHE A 97 17.77 -14.79 6.47
C PHE A 97 17.45 -16.24 6.88
N TRP A 98 17.35 -17.15 5.91
CA TRP A 98 17.15 -18.59 6.12
C TRP A 98 17.51 -19.38 4.85
N HIS A 99 18.49 -20.27 4.96
CA HIS A 99 18.85 -21.20 3.88
C HIS A 99 19.48 -22.48 4.46
N PRO A 100 19.11 -23.70 3.98
CA PRO A 100 19.60 -24.96 4.54
C PRO A 100 21.11 -25.17 4.41
N ASN A 101 21.73 -24.53 3.41
CA ASN A 101 23.17 -24.60 3.17
C ASN A 101 23.95 -23.38 3.73
N ALA A 102 23.28 -22.43 4.38
CA ALA A 102 23.95 -21.29 5.00
C ALA A 102 24.45 -21.64 6.40
N SER A 103 25.55 -21.01 6.84
CA SER A 103 25.98 -21.15 8.22
C SER A 103 25.08 -20.33 9.16
N ASP A 104 24.95 -20.76 10.41
CA ASP A 104 24.22 -19.99 11.42
C ASP A 104 24.82 -18.58 11.57
N SER A 105 26.14 -18.44 11.47
CA SER A 105 26.82 -17.14 11.57
C SER A 105 26.42 -16.19 10.44
N ASP A 106 26.28 -16.69 9.21
CA ASP A 106 25.88 -15.85 8.07
C ASP A 106 24.43 -15.39 8.24
N MET A 107 23.55 -16.29 8.69
CA MET A 107 22.16 -15.94 8.98
C MET A 107 22.07 -14.94 10.14
N GLU A 108 22.81 -15.15 11.24
CA GLU A 108 22.86 -14.18 12.35
C GLU A 108 23.31 -12.80 11.86
N ALA A 109 24.37 -12.73 11.04
CA ALA A 109 24.86 -11.46 10.49
C ALA A 109 23.81 -10.77 9.60
N ALA A 110 23.09 -11.52 8.77
CA ALA A 110 22.01 -10.97 7.94
C ALA A 110 20.90 -10.37 8.81
N TRP A 111 20.46 -11.08 9.85
CA TRP A 111 19.45 -10.59 10.77
C TRP A 111 19.91 -9.38 11.59
N ASP A 112 21.15 -9.38 12.08
CA ASP A 112 21.72 -8.28 12.86
C ASP A 112 21.89 -7.01 12.00
N ALA A 113 22.11 -7.15 10.68
CA ALA A 113 22.22 -6.04 9.74
C ALA A 113 20.90 -5.30 9.44
N ILE A 114 19.75 -5.87 9.83
CA ILE A 114 18.45 -5.20 9.65
C ILE A 114 18.35 -4.01 10.61
N ASP A 115 18.35 -2.81 10.05
CA ASP A 115 18.23 -1.57 10.81
C ASP A 115 16.76 -1.25 11.13
N THR A 116 16.42 -1.28 12.40
CA THR A 116 15.08 -0.96 12.94
C THR A 116 15.07 0.39 13.67
N ASN A 117 16.17 1.17 13.68
CA ASN A 117 16.26 2.43 14.42
C ASN A 117 15.33 3.53 13.89
N ALA A 118 14.87 3.39 12.64
CA ALA A 118 13.83 4.25 12.06
C ALA A 118 12.41 3.96 12.61
N LEU A 119 12.30 3.16 13.68
CA LEU A 119 11.06 2.73 14.31
C LEU A 119 10.22 3.90 14.86
N PRO A 120 10.73 4.74 15.79
CA PRO A 120 9.99 5.89 16.26
C PRO A 120 10.19 7.11 15.35
N ILE A 121 9.11 7.87 15.18
CA ILE A 121 9.08 9.15 14.46
C ILE A 121 8.44 10.22 15.33
N ALA A 122 8.93 11.46 15.22
CA ALA A 122 8.42 12.63 15.91
C ALA A 122 7.44 13.39 15.01
N LEU A 123 6.14 13.15 15.17
CA LEU A 123 5.09 13.82 14.39
C LEU A 123 4.56 15.06 15.09
N HIS A 124 4.42 16.14 14.34
CA HIS A 124 3.78 17.38 14.81
C HIS A 124 2.31 17.14 15.15
N HIS A 125 1.83 17.69 16.27
CA HIS A 125 0.47 17.48 16.77
C HIS A 125 -0.61 17.80 15.72
N ARG A 126 -0.43 18.88 14.94
CA ARG A 126 -1.34 19.25 13.83
C ARG A 126 -1.43 18.16 12.76
N PHE A 127 -0.31 17.56 12.38
CA PHE A 127 -0.28 16.49 11.38
C PHE A 127 -0.96 15.24 11.93
N ALA A 128 -0.58 14.80 13.12
CA ALA A 128 -1.17 13.64 13.79
C ALA A 128 -2.69 13.76 13.90
N LYS A 129 -3.19 14.93 14.34
CA LYS A 129 -4.62 15.23 14.39
C LYS A 129 -5.28 15.19 13.01
N SER A 130 -4.67 15.79 11.99
CA SER A 130 -5.22 15.78 10.62
C SER A 130 -5.27 14.38 10.00
N ALA A 131 -4.35 13.50 10.42
CA ALA A 131 -4.28 12.11 9.98
C ALA A 131 -5.13 11.17 10.84
N GLY A 132 -5.86 11.70 11.84
CA GLY A 132 -6.74 10.90 12.71
C GLY A 132 -5.99 10.01 13.72
N LEU A 133 -4.71 10.29 13.98
CA LEU A 133 -3.93 9.53 14.97
C LEU A 133 -4.33 9.95 16.40
N PRO A 134 -4.46 8.97 17.33
CA PRO A 134 -4.68 9.28 18.73
C PRO A 134 -3.46 9.99 19.35
N PRO A 135 -3.60 10.66 20.50
CA PRO A 135 -2.48 11.21 21.24
C PRO A 135 -1.43 10.14 21.57
N SER A 136 -0.17 10.56 21.66
CA SER A 136 0.97 9.70 22.00
C SER A 136 1.97 10.46 22.88
N THR A 137 2.92 9.73 23.46
CA THR A 137 4.01 10.25 24.30
C THR A 137 4.72 11.44 23.64
N HIS A 138 5.04 12.46 24.42
CA HIS A 138 5.75 13.64 23.93
C HIS A 138 7.15 13.31 23.46
N PHE A 139 7.57 13.95 22.37
CA PHE A 139 8.96 13.87 21.92
C PHE A 139 9.86 14.72 22.84
N PRO A 140 10.95 14.17 23.42
CA PRO A 140 11.74 14.87 24.44
C PRO A 140 12.33 16.22 23.99
N TRP A 141 12.55 16.39 22.68
CA TRP A 141 13.27 17.54 22.14
C TRP A 141 12.38 18.59 21.46
N ASP A 142 11.05 18.38 21.42
CA ASP A 142 10.10 19.35 20.86
C ASP A 142 8.70 19.19 21.51
N THR A 143 8.21 20.25 22.14
CA THR A 143 6.92 20.27 22.83
C THR A 143 5.71 20.25 21.90
N GLU A 144 5.89 20.46 20.59
CA GLU A 144 4.80 20.43 19.59
C GLU A 144 4.69 19.07 18.88
N ARG A 145 5.42 18.07 19.36
CA ARG A 145 5.53 16.74 18.74
C ARG A 145 5.33 15.60 19.73
N SER A 146 4.84 14.50 19.18
CA SER A 146 4.72 13.22 19.87
C SER A 146 5.43 12.12 19.09
N ILE A 147 5.91 11.11 19.81
CA ILE A 147 6.53 9.91 19.27
C ILE A 147 5.45 8.96 18.78
N TYR A 148 5.58 8.45 17.57
CA TYR A 148 4.77 7.36 17.03
C TYR A 148 5.68 6.25 16.52
N TYR A 149 5.23 5.01 16.62
CA TYR A 149 5.99 3.83 16.17
C TYR A 149 5.47 3.36 14.82
N ILE A 150 6.36 3.17 13.85
CA ILE A 150 5.99 2.68 12.52
C ILE A 150 5.72 1.17 12.61
N LYS A 151 4.47 0.78 12.32
CA LYS A 151 3.99 -0.60 12.51
C LYS A 151 4.87 -1.67 11.85
N GLY A 152 5.21 -1.51 10.57
CA GLY A 152 6.03 -2.50 9.86
C GLY A 152 7.46 -2.63 10.41
N ILE A 153 8.03 -1.55 10.94
CA ILE A 153 9.36 -1.60 11.59
C ILE A 153 9.24 -2.22 12.98
N HIS A 154 8.15 -1.94 13.71
CA HIS A 154 7.86 -2.55 15.00
C HIS A 154 7.70 -4.06 14.90
N ASP A 155 7.00 -4.55 13.87
CA ASP A 155 6.83 -5.98 13.63
C ASP A 155 8.15 -6.66 13.28
N LEU A 156 9.00 -5.97 12.53
CA LEU A 156 10.33 -6.48 12.20
C LEU A 156 11.24 -6.53 13.44
N HIS A 157 11.23 -5.50 14.29
CA HIS A 157 11.88 -5.53 15.61
C HIS A 157 11.41 -6.73 16.45
N CYS A 158 10.08 -6.91 16.56
CA CYS A 158 9.48 -8.02 17.29
C CYS A 158 9.95 -9.38 16.73
N LEU A 159 10.00 -9.52 15.40
CA LEU A 159 10.44 -10.74 14.74
C LEU A 159 11.93 -11.02 15.00
N LYS A 160 12.79 -9.99 14.94
CA LYS A 160 14.22 -10.09 15.31
C LYS A 160 14.38 -10.61 16.74
N LEU A 161 13.68 -10.01 17.69
CA LEU A 161 13.75 -10.37 19.11
C LEU A 161 13.30 -11.81 19.35
N VAL A 162 12.15 -12.22 18.79
CA VAL A 162 11.62 -13.59 18.90
C VAL A 162 12.59 -14.61 18.32
N ARG A 163 13.12 -14.35 17.12
CA ARG A 163 14.12 -15.22 16.50
C ARG A 163 15.35 -15.35 17.38
N LYS A 164 15.92 -14.24 17.84
CA LYS A 164 17.15 -14.25 18.65
C LYS A 164 16.96 -15.03 19.95
N ALA A 165 15.79 -14.93 20.57
CA ALA A 165 15.44 -15.71 21.76
C ALA A 165 15.41 -17.22 21.48
N ILE A 166 14.81 -17.65 20.36
CA ILE A 166 14.75 -19.07 19.96
C ILE A 166 16.16 -19.61 19.67
N VAL A 167 16.94 -18.91 18.84
CA VAL A 167 18.30 -19.33 18.47
C VAL A 167 19.22 -19.38 19.69
N SER A 168 19.19 -18.34 20.53
CA SER A 168 19.98 -18.29 21.77
C SER A 168 19.65 -19.46 22.69
N LYS A 169 18.36 -19.80 22.84
CA LYS A 169 17.94 -20.94 23.64
C LYS A 169 18.40 -22.27 23.04
N HIS A 170 18.28 -22.44 21.72
CA HIS A 170 18.71 -23.64 21.02
C HIS A 170 20.22 -23.90 21.17
N ASN A 171 21.02 -22.85 21.03
CA ASN A 171 22.47 -22.92 21.10
C ASN A 171 23.04 -22.93 22.54
N GLY A 172 22.18 -22.91 23.56
CA GLY A 172 22.61 -22.89 24.97
C GLY A 172 23.33 -21.60 25.38
N SER A 173 23.02 -20.48 24.72
CA SER A 173 23.55 -19.16 25.09
C SER A 173 23.06 -18.74 26.48
N ASN A 174 23.90 -17.98 27.20
CA ASN A 174 23.55 -17.38 28.48
C ASN A 174 22.72 -16.09 28.35
N GLN A 175 22.46 -15.62 27.11
CA GLN A 175 21.64 -14.44 26.88
C GLN A 175 20.20 -14.69 27.33
N THR A 176 19.69 -13.82 28.19
CA THR A 176 18.32 -13.88 28.69
C THR A 176 17.43 -12.88 27.97
N PHE A 177 16.19 -13.29 27.70
CA PHE A 177 15.17 -12.45 27.10
C PHE A 177 13.96 -12.38 28.03
N ASN A 178 13.32 -11.21 28.10
CA ASN A 178 12.12 -11.02 28.88
C ASN A 178 10.95 -11.74 28.21
N LEU A 179 10.44 -12.80 28.86
CA LEU A 179 9.38 -13.62 28.30
C LEU A 179 8.07 -12.85 28.07
N ASN A 180 7.75 -11.86 28.92
CA ASN A 180 6.57 -11.03 28.73
C ASN A 180 6.68 -10.17 27.47
N HIS A 181 7.87 -9.66 27.18
CA HIS A 181 8.14 -8.91 25.95
C HIS A 181 8.01 -9.85 24.73
N ILE A 182 8.55 -11.07 24.78
CA ILE A 182 8.35 -12.06 23.72
C ILE A 182 6.86 -12.36 23.47
N TYR A 183 6.06 -12.52 24.52
CA TYR A 183 4.60 -12.72 24.37
C TYR A 183 3.88 -11.51 23.78
N HIS A 184 4.27 -10.31 24.19
CA HIS A 184 3.77 -9.07 23.59
C HIS A 184 4.09 -9.00 22.09
N CYS A 185 5.35 -9.28 21.71
CA CYS A 185 5.79 -9.32 20.32
C CYS A 185 5.00 -10.33 19.48
N LEU A 186 4.82 -11.56 20.00
CA LEU A 186 4.07 -12.61 19.31
C LEU A 186 2.61 -12.21 19.07
N ASP A 187 1.94 -11.62 20.07
CA ASP A 187 0.57 -11.16 19.89
C ASP A 187 0.47 -9.95 18.95
N GLY A 188 1.42 -9.01 19.01
CA GLY A 188 1.49 -7.86 18.10
C GLY A 188 1.61 -8.26 16.63
N ILE A 189 2.49 -9.22 16.32
CA ILE A 189 2.63 -9.78 14.96
C ILE A 189 1.35 -10.52 14.55
N ARG A 190 0.75 -11.32 15.43
CA ARG A 190 -0.51 -12.01 15.16
C ARG A 190 -1.64 -11.01 14.83
N GLN A 191 -1.76 -9.94 15.60
CA GLN A 191 -2.75 -8.88 15.36
C GLN A 191 -2.54 -8.22 13.99
N ASP A 192 -1.29 -7.97 13.57
CA ASP A 192 -1.00 -7.38 12.27
C ASP A 192 -1.41 -8.27 11.10
N ILE A 193 -1.04 -9.56 11.19
CA ILE A 193 -1.38 -10.55 10.18
C ILE A 193 -2.90 -10.65 10.01
N MET A 194 -3.64 -10.69 11.13
CA MET A 194 -5.10 -10.74 11.11
C MET A 194 -5.75 -9.43 10.68
N CYS A 195 -5.14 -8.27 10.98
CA CYS A 195 -5.62 -6.97 10.56
C CYS A 195 -5.47 -6.76 9.05
N THR A 196 -4.33 -7.21 8.49
CA THR A 196 -4.06 -7.11 7.06
C THR A 196 -4.88 -8.13 6.27
N ALA A 197 -5.04 -9.34 6.82
CA ALA A 197 -5.83 -10.44 6.24
C ALA A 197 -5.56 -10.64 4.73
N ASP A 198 -4.29 -10.70 4.34
CA ASP A 198 -3.87 -10.84 2.94
C ASP A 198 -4.42 -12.16 2.35
N ASP A 199 -5.36 -12.03 1.42
CA ASP A 199 -6.12 -13.12 0.80
C ASP A 199 -5.45 -13.67 -0.47
N THR A 200 -4.23 -13.22 -0.79
CA THR A 200 -3.51 -13.63 -2.00
C THR A 200 -3.17 -15.13 -1.96
N PRO A 201 -3.75 -15.96 -2.85
CA PRO A 201 -3.46 -17.39 -2.89
C PRO A 201 -2.00 -17.62 -3.28
N MET A 202 -1.31 -18.51 -2.56
CA MET A 202 0.09 -18.83 -2.83
C MET A 202 0.19 -20.17 -3.57
N PRO A 203 0.89 -20.24 -4.72
CA PRO A 203 1.15 -21.52 -5.40
C PRO A 203 2.02 -22.42 -4.52
N ALA A 204 1.88 -23.74 -4.65
CA ALA A 204 2.64 -24.72 -3.87
C ALA A 204 3.11 -25.87 -4.76
N GLU A 205 3.86 -25.54 -5.81
CA GLU A 205 4.30 -26.52 -6.82
C GLU A 205 5.35 -27.50 -6.28
N ALA A 206 6.11 -27.10 -5.26
CA ALA A 206 7.09 -27.94 -4.59
C ALA A 206 6.95 -27.87 -3.06
N ALA A 207 7.26 -28.99 -2.39
CA ALA A 207 7.24 -29.07 -0.93
C ALA A 207 8.21 -28.04 -0.33
N HIS A 208 7.77 -27.31 0.70
CA HIS A 208 8.53 -26.24 1.36
C HIS A 208 8.82 -24.99 0.50
N HIS A 209 8.23 -24.86 -0.70
CA HIS A 209 8.38 -23.70 -1.60
C HIS A 209 7.05 -22.99 -1.87
N VAL A 210 6.20 -22.87 -0.86
CA VAL A 210 4.90 -22.19 -1.02
C VAL A 210 5.14 -20.71 -1.37
N GLY A 211 4.57 -20.28 -2.50
CA GLY A 211 4.64 -18.92 -3.03
C GLY A 211 5.97 -18.54 -3.66
N ASP A 212 6.93 -19.46 -3.79
CA ASP A 212 8.25 -19.14 -4.31
C ASP A 212 8.16 -18.57 -5.74
N GLY A 213 8.80 -17.43 -5.98
CA GLY A 213 8.74 -16.70 -7.25
C GLY A 213 7.43 -15.93 -7.49
N GLN A 214 6.42 -16.05 -6.62
CA GLN A 214 5.18 -15.28 -6.76
C GLN A 214 5.46 -13.78 -6.56
N VAL A 215 5.06 -12.96 -7.53
CA VAL A 215 5.18 -11.49 -7.41
C VAL A 215 4.04 -10.95 -6.54
N ARG A 216 4.41 -10.23 -5.48
CA ARG A 216 3.50 -9.50 -4.58
C ARG A 216 3.56 -7.99 -4.89
N GLN A 217 2.51 -7.25 -4.57
CA GLN A 217 2.52 -5.78 -4.61
C GLN A 217 2.74 -5.26 -3.19
N CYS A 218 3.89 -4.65 -2.95
CA CYS A 218 4.33 -4.19 -1.65
C CYS A 218 4.38 -2.66 -1.59
N ARG A 219 4.40 -2.11 -0.38
CA ARG A 219 4.92 -0.75 -0.15
C ARG A 219 6.44 -0.81 -0.17
N ASP A 220 7.07 0.17 -0.80
CA ASP A 220 8.53 0.26 -0.85
C ASP A 220 9.14 0.49 0.54
N TRP A 221 9.90 -0.48 1.03
CA TRP A 221 10.53 -0.44 2.35
C TRP A 221 11.53 0.71 2.47
N ASN A 222 12.35 0.92 1.44
CA ASN A 222 13.39 1.96 1.46
C ASN A 222 12.76 3.36 1.47
N LYS A 223 11.64 3.56 0.76
CA LYS A 223 10.90 4.83 0.84
C LYS A 223 10.25 5.03 2.21
N LEU A 224 9.81 3.97 2.88
CA LEU A 224 9.29 4.07 4.25
C LEU A 224 10.38 4.52 5.23
N ILE A 225 11.56 3.89 5.15
CA ILE A 225 12.73 4.27 5.96
C ILE A 225 13.16 5.70 5.65
N ALA A 226 13.23 6.10 4.37
CA ALA A 226 13.58 7.46 3.98
C ALA A 226 12.57 8.50 4.50
N TRP A 227 11.27 8.17 4.51
CA TRP A 227 10.24 9.01 5.10
C TRP A 227 10.44 9.16 6.62
N ALA A 228 10.66 8.05 7.33
CA ALA A 228 10.89 8.03 8.78
C ALA A 228 12.14 8.83 9.19
N ARG A 229 13.17 8.82 8.34
CA ARG A 229 14.46 9.49 8.59
C ARG A 229 14.53 10.94 8.17
N ARG A 230 13.44 11.53 7.69
CA ARG A 230 13.44 12.95 7.36
C ARG A 230 13.85 13.78 8.59
N PRO A 231 14.65 14.84 8.45
CA PRO A 231 15.15 15.61 9.60
C PRO A 231 14.04 16.16 10.51
N ASP A 232 12.88 16.51 9.95
CA ASP A 232 11.73 17.02 10.69
C ASP A 232 10.88 15.93 11.40
N GLN A 233 11.17 14.65 11.16
CA GLN A 233 10.44 13.50 11.69
C GLN A 233 11.33 12.48 12.42
N HIS A 234 12.65 12.49 12.18
CA HIS A 234 13.59 11.58 12.82
C HIS A 234 13.56 11.78 14.34
N ALA A 235 13.22 10.75 15.11
CA ALA A 235 13.08 10.84 16.56
C ALA A 235 14.40 10.77 17.34
N CYS A 236 15.53 11.07 16.70
CA CYS A 236 16.88 10.94 17.28
C CYS A 236 17.15 9.59 17.97
N TYR A 237 16.56 8.51 17.46
CA TYR A 237 16.48 7.24 18.17
C TYR A 237 17.53 6.23 17.69
N ASP A 238 18.14 5.52 18.63
CA ASP A 238 19.05 4.40 18.39
C ASP A 238 18.89 3.37 19.53
N PHE A 239 18.72 2.10 19.19
CA PHE A 239 18.55 1.03 20.17
C PHE A 239 19.03 -0.32 19.66
N ASP A 240 19.45 -1.16 20.59
CA ASP A 240 19.71 -2.58 20.40
C ASP A 240 18.39 -3.37 20.52
N ASP A 241 17.96 -4.01 19.43
CA ASP A 241 16.76 -4.85 19.39
C ASP A 241 16.76 -5.98 20.44
N TYR A 242 17.93 -6.39 20.93
CA TYR A 242 18.09 -7.56 21.79
C TYR A 242 18.29 -7.21 23.27
N ARG A 243 18.17 -5.93 23.65
CA ARG A 243 18.33 -5.45 25.02
C ARG A 243 17.18 -4.54 25.41
N GLU A 244 16.70 -4.69 26.63
CA GLU A 244 15.68 -3.80 27.19
C GLU A 244 16.33 -2.59 27.84
N ALA A 245 16.00 -1.39 27.35
CA ALA A 245 16.51 -0.16 27.93
C ALA A 245 15.78 0.17 29.24
N THR A 246 16.54 0.51 30.26
CA THR A 246 16.04 1.01 31.55
C THR A 246 16.01 2.54 31.56
N ASN A 247 17.03 3.17 30.97
CA ASN A 247 17.12 4.62 30.80
C ASN A 247 16.61 5.01 29.39
N THR A 248 15.30 4.96 29.18
CA THR A 248 14.66 5.11 27.85
C THR A 248 14.97 6.44 27.15
N LEU A 249 15.23 7.52 27.89
CA LEU A 249 15.61 8.82 27.30
C LEU A 249 16.94 8.75 26.54
N GLU A 250 17.87 7.89 26.98
CA GLU A 250 19.18 7.74 26.33
C GLU A 250 19.04 7.20 24.91
N LEU A 251 17.97 6.45 24.62
CA LEU A 251 17.70 5.99 23.26
C LEU A 251 17.42 7.14 22.30
N PHE A 252 17.00 8.31 22.80
CA PHE A 252 16.70 9.50 22.00
C PHE A 252 17.91 10.46 21.86
N ALA A 253 19.12 10.02 22.25
CA ALA A 253 20.32 10.85 22.26
C ALA A 253 21.05 10.97 20.90
N PHE A 254 20.48 10.42 19.83
CA PHE A 254 21.20 10.18 18.57
C PHE A 254 20.61 11.03 17.42
N CYS A 255 20.59 12.35 17.61
CA CYS A 255 20.12 13.26 16.56
C CYS A 255 21.12 13.34 15.39
N PRO A 256 20.68 13.11 14.14
CA PRO A 256 21.50 13.32 12.96
C PRO A 256 22.00 14.76 12.83
N GLU A 257 23.05 14.98 12.02
CA GLU A 257 23.70 16.28 11.96
C GLU A 257 22.81 17.43 11.47
N ASN A 258 21.89 17.11 10.57
CA ASN A 258 20.92 18.03 9.99
C ASN A 258 19.60 18.08 10.77
N SER A 259 19.51 17.41 11.93
CA SER A 259 18.32 17.43 12.77
C SER A 259 18.12 18.82 13.39
N PRO A 260 16.91 19.40 13.31
CA PRO A 260 16.61 20.67 13.97
C PRO A 260 16.63 20.56 15.50
N TYR A 261 16.60 19.34 16.04
CA TYR A 261 16.57 19.08 17.48
C TYR A 261 17.96 18.85 18.09
N ARG A 262 19.00 18.70 17.24
CA ARG A 262 20.35 18.31 17.68
C ARG A 262 20.92 19.26 18.73
N GLU A 263 20.79 20.56 18.52
CA GLU A 263 21.34 21.56 19.44
C GLU A 263 20.71 21.46 20.84
N PHE A 264 19.37 21.37 20.92
CA PHE A 264 18.67 21.25 22.19
C PHE A 264 18.99 19.92 22.89
N GLN A 265 18.98 18.82 22.15
CA GLN A 265 19.33 17.49 22.67
C GLN A 265 20.76 17.46 23.22
N GLN A 266 21.74 18.01 22.51
CA GLN A 266 23.13 18.06 22.99
C GLN A 266 23.27 18.89 24.27
N GLN A 267 22.66 20.08 24.31
CA GLN A 267 22.69 20.93 25.52
C GLN A 267 22.07 20.22 26.74
N TYR A 268 21.04 19.40 26.55
CA TYR A 268 20.46 18.59 27.61
C TYR A 268 21.49 17.63 28.21
N PHE A 269 22.14 16.81 27.37
CA PHE A 269 23.09 15.82 27.86
C PHE A 269 24.42 16.43 28.34
N GLU A 270 24.84 17.58 27.80
CA GLU A 270 25.97 18.35 28.35
C GLU A 270 25.72 18.81 29.78
N ARG A 271 24.48 19.20 30.09
CA ARG A 271 24.08 19.65 31.43
C ARG A 271 23.83 18.48 32.39
N HIS A 272 23.15 17.43 31.92
CA HIS A 272 22.62 16.37 32.78
C HIS A 272 23.49 15.10 32.81
N GLY A 273 24.43 14.96 31.85
CA GLY A 273 25.24 13.77 31.66
C GLY A 273 24.47 12.63 30.98
N HIS A 274 25.22 11.70 30.40
CA HIS A 274 24.69 10.43 29.88
C HIS A 274 24.69 9.34 30.95
N LYS A 275 23.74 8.42 30.82
CA LYS A 275 23.69 7.13 31.51
C LYS A 275 23.81 5.99 30.52
N ASP A 276 24.13 4.78 30.99
CA ASP A 276 24.01 3.59 30.15
C ASP A 276 22.52 3.30 29.90
N PRO A 277 22.07 3.26 28.63
CA PRO A 277 20.66 2.98 28.31
C PRO A 277 20.15 1.66 28.91
N TYR A 278 21.05 0.70 29.14
CA TYR A 278 20.76 -0.69 29.47
C TYR A 278 21.32 -1.12 30.83
N GLU A 279 21.61 -0.16 31.71
CA GLU A 279 22.05 -0.44 33.07
C GLU A 279 20.99 -1.30 33.77
N LEU A 280 21.40 -2.43 34.38
CA LEU A 280 20.48 -3.30 35.12
C LEU A 280 19.99 -2.54 36.36
N SER A 281 18.69 -2.20 36.43
CA SER A 281 18.15 -1.56 37.63
C SER A 281 18.11 -2.59 38.76
N ASP A 282 18.81 -2.31 39.87
CA ASP A 282 18.60 -3.05 41.11
C ASP A 282 17.14 -2.86 41.56
N HIS A 283 16.38 -3.95 41.53
CA HIS A 283 15.03 -4.11 42.11
C HIS A 283 13.95 -3.06 41.77
N GLY A 284 13.03 -3.44 40.87
CA GLY A 284 11.61 -3.09 41.00
C GLY A 284 11.22 -1.63 40.74
N THR A 285 12.08 -0.83 40.12
CA THR A 285 11.67 0.49 39.62
C THR A 285 10.92 0.26 38.31
N GLU A 286 9.65 0.67 38.23
CA GLU A 286 8.91 0.71 36.97
C GLU A 286 9.80 1.36 35.90
N ALA A 287 9.93 0.70 34.76
CA ALA A 287 10.54 1.32 33.59
C ALA A 287 9.81 2.66 33.38
N VAL A 288 10.55 3.76 33.41
CA VAL A 288 10.00 5.06 33.06
C VAL A 288 9.74 5.01 31.55
N ILE A 289 8.55 4.54 31.20
CA ILE A 289 7.95 4.73 29.89
C ILE A 289 7.43 6.17 29.92
N PHE A 290 8.02 7.03 29.10
CA PHE A 290 7.53 8.39 28.90
C PHE A 290 6.11 8.40 28.36
#